data_AF-A0A521TF34-F1
#
_entry.id   AF-A0A521TF34-F1
#
_cell.length_a   1.000
_cell.length_b   1.000
_cell.length_c   1.000
_cell.angle_alpha   90.00
_cell.angle_beta   90.00
_cell.angle_gamma   90.00
#
_symmetry.space_group_name_H-M   'P 1'
#
loop_
_entity.id
_entity.type
_entity.pdbx_description
1 polymer ?
#
loop_
_entity_poly.entity_id
_entity_poly.type
_entity_poly.pdbx_seq_one_letter_code
_entity_poly.pdbx_strand_id
1 'polypeptide(L)'
;MSIDTDPNKKYIDDFIVLGHAVPQEHRDLRKSICMMGYSPTQGLVRLYPVPINVRPKRWEMLKIPVEKSTSDKRSESWKIQGAKNEFDVLFKKIHHFDKVKPRNTKNIIDLLLTKYQKDCISSLNDKKESLGIIKPQNIEPYFEKRKDYDPNIQATLDSDTLYKTSSNFEFQPRIKYTCSNCHAKNGHDQQLLERGAYEWMRKYPSNKEQLWKNYRIGDPNYEHYFLVGNQAKYLNSFMVIGILWHKKQ
;
A
#
# COMPACT_ATOMS: atom_id res chain seq x y z
N MET A 1 36.00 8.44 6.81
CA MET A 1 34.57 8.21 6.52
C MET A 1 33.82 8.29 7.85
N SER A 2 33.07 9.36 8.08
CA SER A 2 32.25 9.46 9.31
C SER A 2 31.11 8.46 9.21
N ILE A 3 31.06 7.49 10.13
CA ILE A 3 29.89 6.64 10.31
C ILE A 3 28.83 7.59 10.88
N ASP A 4 27.78 7.89 10.12
CA ASP A 4 26.62 8.64 10.62
C ASP A 4 25.94 7.75 11.68
N THR A 5 26.18 8.06 12.97
CA THR A 5 25.72 7.26 14.11
C THR A 5 24.31 7.66 14.57
N ASP A 6 23.55 8.45 13.81
CA ASP A 6 22.18 8.79 14.17
C ASP A 6 21.30 7.52 14.11
N PRO A 7 20.82 6.98 15.25
CA PRO A 7 20.01 5.77 15.25
C PRO A 7 18.66 5.96 14.53
N ASN A 8 18.27 7.22 14.27
CA ASN A 8 17.07 7.53 13.50
C ASN A 8 17.29 7.42 12.01
N LYS A 9 18.53 7.29 11.53
CA LYS A 9 18.90 7.18 10.12
C LYS A 9 19.56 5.84 9.85
N LYS A 10 19.12 5.18 8.78
CA LYS A 10 19.81 3.98 8.28
C LYS A 10 19.44 3.71 6.83
N TYR A 11 20.06 2.69 6.26
CA TYR A 11 19.58 2.08 5.04
C TYR A 11 18.64 0.91 5.37
N ILE A 12 17.56 0.79 4.61
CA ILE A 12 16.88 -0.50 4.39
C ILE A 12 17.38 -0.95 3.03
N ASP A 13 18.24 -1.96 2.99
CA ASP A 13 18.92 -2.46 1.79
C ASP A 13 18.32 -3.75 1.23
N ASP A 14 17.23 -4.23 1.82
CA ASP A 14 16.54 -5.48 1.53
C ASP A 14 15.01 -5.29 1.37
N PHE A 15 14.56 -4.09 1.00
CA PHE A 15 13.14 -3.76 0.91
C PHE A 15 12.48 -4.41 -0.32
N ILE A 16 11.57 -5.34 -0.11
CA ILE A 16 10.74 -5.97 -1.14
C ILE A 16 9.40 -5.25 -1.21
N VAL A 17 9.07 -4.71 -2.38
CA VAL A 17 7.82 -3.97 -2.60
C VAL A 17 6.64 -4.94 -2.60
N LEU A 18 5.65 -4.71 -1.73
CA LEU A 18 4.42 -5.52 -1.67
C LEU A 18 3.23 -4.80 -2.31
N GLY A 19 3.15 -3.48 -2.14
CA GLY A 19 2.09 -2.67 -2.70
C GLY A 19 2.33 -1.20 -2.46
N HIS A 20 1.56 -0.36 -3.13
CA HIS A 20 1.60 1.07 -2.90
C HIS A 20 0.22 1.67 -3.11
N ALA A 21 -0.09 2.66 -2.28
CA ALA A 21 -1.37 3.32 -2.31
C ALA A 21 -1.49 4.27 -3.51
N VAL A 22 -2.72 4.55 -3.94
CA VAL A 22 -3.06 5.63 -4.86
C VAL A 22 -2.52 6.97 -4.32
N PRO A 23 -2.04 7.89 -5.20
CA PRO A 23 -1.56 9.18 -4.77
C PRO A 23 -2.56 9.96 -3.92
N GLN A 24 -2.02 10.64 -2.91
CA GLN A 24 -2.71 11.59 -2.06
C GLN A 24 -2.04 12.96 -2.20
N GLU A 25 -2.84 14.02 -2.13
CA GLU A 25 -2.34 15.39 -2.04
C GLU A 25 -2.15 15.80 -0.58
N HIS A 26 -1.03 16.45 -0.31
CA HIS A 26 -0.73 17.06 0.98
C HIS A 26 -1.31 18.48 1.04
N ARG A 27 -1.38 19.05 2.25
CA ARG A 27 -1.80 20.46 2.44
C ARG A 27 -0.88 21.46 1.73
N ASP A 28 0.37 21.08 1.49
CA ASP A 28 1.37 21.88 0.78
C ASP A 28 1.40 21.58 -0.74
N LEU A 29 0.32 21.01 -1.28
CA LEU A 29 0.13 20.66 -2.70
C LEU A 29 1.06 19.58 -3.23
N ARG A 30 2.01 19.08 -2.43
CA ARG A 30 2.81 17.93 -2.83
C ARG A 30 1.92 16.72 -3.00
N LYS A 31 2.25 15.88 -3.99
CA LYS A 31 1.58 14.61 -4.21
C LYS A 31 2.52 13.48 -3.85
N SER A 32 2.03 12.50 -3.10
CA SER A 32 2.83 11.35 -2.70
C SER A 32 2.02 10.08 -2.63
N ILE A 33 2.72 8.94 -2.65
CA ILE A 33 2.17 7.63 -2.35
C ILE A 33 2.71 7.14 -1.01
N CYS A 34 1.95 6.25 -0.39
CA CYS A 34 2.43 5.37 0.67
C CYS A 34 2.85 4.05 0.04
N MET A 35 4.03 3.55 0.37
CA MET A 35 4.51 2.25 -0.11
C MET A 35 4.60 1.28 1.06
N MET A 36 4.10 0.08 0.86
CA MET A 36 4.23 -1.03 1.80
C MET A 36 5.20 -2.05 1.22
N GLY A 37 6.13 -2.49 2.04
CA GLY A 37 7.06 -3.54 1.69
C GLY A 37 7.37 -4.45 2.86
N TYR A 38 8.22 -5.42 2.58
CA TYR A 38 8.79 -6.33 3.54
C TYR A 38 10.30 -6.26 3.46
N SER A 39 10.96 -6.17 4.61
CA SER A 39 12.40 -6.27 4.75
C SER A 39 12.68 -7.45 5.70
N PRO A 40 13.49 -8.43 5.29
CA PRO A 40 13.94 -9.50 6.18
C PRO A 40 14.47 -9.00 7.54
N THR A 41 15.18 -7.86 7.54
CA THR A 41 15.76 -7.27 8.76
C THR A 41 14.82 -6.37 9.55
N GLN A 42 13.77 -5.79 8.93
CA GLN A 42 12.86 -4.82 9.57
C GLN A 42 11.42 -5.31 9.74
N GLY A 43 11.05 -6.40 9.08
CA GLY A 43 9.68 -6.87 8.98
C GLY A 43 8.85 -6.09 7.96
N LEU A 44 7.55 -5.91 8.24
CA LEU A 44 6.73 -5.03 7.40
C LEU A 44 7.19 -3.58 7.55
N VAL A 45 7.25 -2.87 6.43
CA VAL A 45 7.74 -1.50 6.36
C VAL A 45 6.71 -0.64 5.63
N ARG A 46 6.34 0.48 6.24
CA ARG A 46 5.61 1.59 5.62
C ARG A 46 6.61 2.69 5.27
N LEU A 47 6.72 3.01 3.99
CA LEU A 47 7.51 4.13 3.52
C LEU A 47 6.58 5.25 3.06
N TYR A 48 6.64 6.41 3.73
CA TYR A 48 5.81 7.56 3.42
C TYR A 48 6.45 8.87 3.92
N PRO A 49 6.45 9.95 3.11
CA PRO A 49 5.91 10.03 1.76
C PRO A 49 6.91 9.56 0.70
N VAL A 50 6.40 8.97 -0.39
CA VAL A 50 7.19 8.64 -1.58
C VAL A 50 6.67 9.47 -2.77
N PRO A 51 7.53 10.13 -3.56
CA PRO A 51 7.10 10.89 -4.74
C PRO A 51 6.34 10.06 -5.77
N ILE A 52 5.38 10.67 -6.48
CA ILE A 52 4.51 9.96 -7.44
C ILE A 52 5.21 9.46 -8.70
N ASN A 53 6.36 10.06 -9.05
CA ASN A 53 7.19 9.65 -10.18
C ASN A 53 7.95 8.34 -9.90
N VAL A 54 8.02 7.92 -8.63
CA VAL A 54 8.49 6.60 -8.22
C VAL A 54 7.40 5.56 -8.53
N ARG A 55 7.73 4.56 -9.35
CA ARG A 55 6.79 3.53 -9.83
C ARG A 55 7.33 2.10 -9.68
N PRO A 56 7.77 1.67 -8.48
CA PRO A 56 8.26 0.33 -8.29
C PRO A 56 7.14 -0.68 -8.48
N LYS A 57 7.48 -1.80 -9.10
CA LYS A 57 6.55 -2.91 -9.26
C LYS A 57 6.57 -3.77 -8.00
N ARG A 58 5.45 -4.44 -7.72
CA ARG A 58 5.42 -5.50 -6.70
C ARG A 58 6.54 -6.50 -6.99
N TRP A 59 7.21 -6.94 -5.93
CA TRP A 59 8.36 -7.85 -5.94
C TRP A 59 9.70 -7.24 -6.35
N GLU A 60 9.77 -5.95 -6.71
CA GLU A 60 11.07 -5.27 -6.84
C GLU A 60 11.75 -5.12 -5.49
N MET A 61 13.08 -5.20 -5.50
CA MET A 61 13.95 -5.06 -4.34
C MET A 61 14.69 -3.73 -4.39
N LEU A 62 14.56 -2.95 -3.32
CA LEU A 62 15.01 -1.57 -3.21
C LEU A 62 15.98 -1.40 -2.04
N LYS A 63 16.98 -0.54 -2.24
CA LYS A 63 17.82 0.01 -1.19
C LYS A 63 17.52 1.50 -1.02
N ILE A 64 17.13 1.89 0.19
CA ILE A 64 16.56 3.21 0.47
C ILE A 64 17.19 3.77 1.77
N PRO A 65 17.76 4.98 1.74
CA PRO A 65 18.13 5.69 2.96
C PRO A 65 16.85 6.19 3.63
N VAL A 66 16.61 5.75 4.86
CA VAL A 66 15.42 6.07 5.63
C VAL A 66 15.73 6.81 6.92
N GLU A 67 14.74 7.56 7.39
CA GLU A 67 14.73 8.20 8.70
C GLU A 67 13.40 8.04 9.44
N LYS A 68 13.42 8.10 10.76
CA LYS A 68 12.20 8.14 11.57
C LYS A 68 11.50 9.49 11.48
N SER A 69 10.17 9.44 11.42
CA SER A 69 9.36 10.66 11.53
C SER A 69 9.23 11.09 12.98
N THR A 70 9.32 12.40 13.23
CA THR A 70 8.95 12.95 14.54
C THR A 70 7.45 12.83 14.82
N SER A 71 6.61 12.79 13.78
CA SER A 71 5.14 12.77 13.88
C SER A 71 4.50 11.38 13.81
N ASP A 72 5.14 10.40 13.18
CA ASP A 72 4.63 9.02 13.09
C ASP A 72 5.55 8.12 13.91
N LYS A 73 5.09 7.75 15.11
CA LYS A 73 5.87 7.00 16.10
C LYS A 73 5.87 5.49 15.90
N ARG A 74 5.20 4.99 14.87
CA ARG A 74 5.13 3.56 14.61
C ARG A 74 6.49 2.99 14.23
N SER A 75 6.77 1.79 14.71
CA SER A 75 8.05 1.10 14.52
C SER A 75 8.36 0.76 13.06
N GLU A 76 7.32 0.53 12.27
CA GLU A 76 7.35 0.14 10.87
C GLU A 76 7.24 1.33 9.90
N SER A 77 6.93 2.53 10.39
CA SER A 77 6.84 3.74 9.57
C SER A 77 8.19 4.41 9.40
N TRP A 78 8.54 4.72 8.15
CA TRP A 78 9.80 5.35 7.75
C TRP A 78 9.55 6.43 6.70
N LYS A 79 10.40 7.45 6.71
CA LYS A 79 10.54 8.46 5.65
C LYS A 79 11.81 8.20 4.86
N ILE A 80 11.84 8.57 3.58
CA ILE A 80 13.12 8.66 2.86
C ILE A 80 13.90 9.85 3.47
N GLN A 81 15.20 9.68 3.69
CA GLN A 81 16.04 10.76 4.24
C GLN A 81 15.92 12.04 3.39
N GLY A 82 15.63 13.15 4.05
CA GLY A 82 15.43 14.45 3.39
C GLY A 82 14.00 14.67 2.89
N ALA A 83 13.02 13.82 3.25
CA ALA A 83 11.64 13.94 2.75
C ALA A 83 10.95 15.29 3.02
N LYS A 84 11.47 16.08 3.97
CA LYS A 84 10.98 17.43 4.26
C LYS A 84 11.52 18.48 3.29
N ASN A 85 12.81 18.42 2.94
CA ASN A 85 13.51 19.52 2.27
C ASN A 85 13.95 19.18 0.83
N GLU A 86 13.98 17.90 0.47
CA GLU A 86 14.51 17.40 -0.81
C GLU A 86 13.46 16.58 -1.57
N PHE A 87 12.17 16.90 -1.39
CA PHE A 87 11.06 16.07 -1.87
C PHE A 87 11.14 15.74 -3.36
N ASP A 88 11.45 16.74 -4.18
CA ASP A 88 11.47 16.62 -5.64
C ASP A 88 12.61 15.76 -6.17
N VAL A 89 13.65 15.51 -5.35
CA VAL A 89 14.81 14.68 -5.71
C VAL A 89 14.88 13.36 -4.96
N LEU A 90 13.92 13.04 -4.07
CA LEU A 90 13.93 11.78 -3.29
C LEU A 90 13.96 10.55 -4.19
N PHE A 91 13.36 10.60 -5.38
CA PHE A 91 13.35 9.49 -6.32
C PHE A 91 14.78 9.02 -6.69
N LYS A 92 15.76 9.93 -6.68
CA LYS A 92 17.17 9.61 -6.95
C LYS A 92 17.83 8.79 -5.84
N LYS A 93 17.24 8.80 -4.62
CA LYS A 93 17.75 8.07 -3.45
C LYS A 93 17.23 6.63 -3.37
N ILE A 94 16.32 6.22 -4.26
CA ILE A 94 15.74 4.88 -4.28
C ILE A 94 16.51 4.04 -5.30
N HIS A 95 17.28 3.08 -4.80
CA HIS A 95 18.11 2.22 -5.65
C HIS A 95 17.40 0.88 -5.89
N HIS A 96 16.99 0.62 -7.12
CA HIS A 96 16.46 -0.67 -7.54
C HIS A 96 17.65 -1.59 -7.86
N PHE A 97 17.74 -2.75 -7.21
CA PHE A 97 18.91 -3.62 -7.40
C PHE A 97 18.56 -5.06 -7.82
N ASP A 98 17.36 -5.55 -7.52
CA ASP A 98 16.91 -6.89 -7.94
C ASP A 98 15.37 -6.98 -7.93
N LYS A 99 14.85 -8.18 -8.19
CA LYS A 99 13.44 -8.56 -8.04
C LYS A 99 13.33 -10.00 -7.53
N VAL A 100 12.30 -10.25 -6.72
CA VAL A 100 11.98 -11.63 -6.33
C VAL A 100 11.59 -12.43 -7.57
N LYS A 101 12.27 -13.56 -7.79
CA LYS A 101 11.96 -14.48 -8.88
C LYS A 101 10.54 -15.04 -8.71
N PRO A 102 9.73 -15.18 -9.78
CA PRO A 102 8.36 -15.70 -9.68
C PRO A 102 8.22 -17.01 -8.91
N ARG A 103 9.16 -17.95 -9.09
CA ARG A 103 9.17 -19.23 -8.36
C ARG A 103 9.33 -19.09 -6.84
N ASN A 104 9.85 -17.96 -6.35
CA ASN A 104 10.11 -17.69 -4.94
C ASN A 104 9.01 -16.84 -4.29
N THR A 105 8.08 -16.25 -5.06
CA THR A 105 7.05 -15.35 -4.50
C THR A 105 6.13 -16.08 -3.53
N LYS A 106 5.79 -17.33 -3.82
CA LYS A 106 5.02 -18.18 -2.91
C LYS A 106 5.69 -18.32 -1.55
N ASN A 107 6.99 -18.64 -1.51
CA ASN A 107 7.72 -18.77 -0.24
C ASN A 107 7.73 -17.48 0.58
N ILE A 108 7.80 -16.32 -0.08
CA ILE A 108 7.71 -15.03 0.61
C ILE A 108 6.30 -14.78 1.12
N ILE A 109 5.26 -15.10 0.33
CA ILE A 109 3.88 -15.01 0.78
C ILE A 109 3.68 -15.91 2.01
N ASP A 110 4.09 -17.18 1.96
CA ASP A 110 3.96 -18.11 3.07
C ASP A 110 4.66 -17.58 4.34
N LEU A 111 5.89 -17.06 4.20
CA LEU A 111 6.61 -16.39 5.29
C LEU A 111 5.85 -15.19 5.86
N LEU A 112 5.29 -14.34 5.00
CA LEU A 112 4.51 -13.18 5.39
C LEU A 112 3.23 -13.60 6.13
N LEU A 113 2.56 -14.64 5.67
CA LEU A 113 1.36 -15.17 6.30
C LEU A 113 1.69 -15.74 7.68
N THR A 114 2.76 -16.51 7.83
CA THR A 114 3.20 -17.03 9.14
C THR A 114 3.46 -15.91 10.16
N LYS A 115 4.03 -14.78 9.72
CA LYS A 115 4.45 -13.70 10.63
C LYS A 115 3.40 -12.61 10.86
N TYR A 116 2.64 -12.27 9.83
CA TYR A 116 1.83 -11.05 9.80
C TYR A 116 0.35 -11.30 9.51
N GLN A 117 -0.05 -12.55 9.26
CA GLN A 117 -1.47 -12.87 9.18
C GLN A 117 -2.12 -12.64 10.55
N LYS A 118 -3.30 -12.01 10.52
CA LYS A 118 -4.18 -11.86 11.67
C LYS A 118 -5.56 -12.41 11.31
N ASP A 119 -6.26 -12.89 12.32
CA ASP A 119 -7.58 -13.47 12.12
C ASP A 119 -8.65 -12.41 11.84
N CYS A 120 -8.45 -11.16 12.29
CA CYS A 120 -9.40 -10.07 12.12
C CYS A 120 -8.71 -8.69 12.19
N ILE A 121 -9.34 -7.66 11.61
CA ILE A 121 -8.92 -6.25 11.80
C ILE A 121 -8.96 -5.85 13.28
N SER A 122 -9.92 -6.36 14.06
CA SER A 122 -9.98 -6.08 15.50
C SER A 122 -8.71 -6.50 16.22
N SER A 123 -8.10 -7.62 15.84
CA SER A 123 -6.85 -8.09 16.45
C SER A 123 -5.67 -7.14 16.19
N LEU A 124 -5.66 -6.43 15.05
CA LEU A 124 -4.68 -5.37 14.79
C LEU A 124 -4.90 -4.17 15.71
N ASN A 125 -6.16 -3.75 15.88
CA ASN A 125 -6.53 -2.66 16.78
C ASN A 125 -6.13 -2.96 18.24
N ASP A 126 -6.46 -4.16 18.72
CA ASP A 126 -6.18 -4.58 20.11
C ASP A 126 -4.67 -4.59 20.41
N LYS A 127 -3.87 -5.02 19.44
CA LYS A 127 -2.40 -5.05 19.53
C LYS A 127 -1.74 -3.73 19.15
N LYS A 128 -2.52 -2.71 18.75
CA LYS A 128 -2.05 -1.42 18.23
C LYS A 128 -1.07 -1.55 17.05
N GLU A 129 -1.19 -2.64 16.29
CA GLU A 129 -0.44 -2.87 15.07
C GLU A 129 -1.03 -2.01 13.95
N SER A 130 -0.21 -1.47 13.04
CA SER A 130 -0.71 -0.55 12.02
C SER A 130 -0.71 -1.12 10.60
N LEU A 131 -0.05 -2.27 10.43
CA LEU A 131 0.02 -3.06 9.21
C LEU A 131 -0.28 -4.51 9.55
N GLY A 132 -0.88 -5.22 8.59
CA GLY A 132 -1.13 -6.64 8.74
C GLY A 132 -1.57 -7.29 7.45
N ILE A 133 -1.80 -8.60 7.52
CA ILE A 133 -2.36 -9.40 6.44
C ILE A 133 -3.62 -10.07 6.95
N ILE A 134 -4.73 -9.91 6.24
CA ILE A 134 -5.98 -10.62 6.54
C ILE A 134 -6.24 -11.64 5.45
N LYS A 135 -6.63 -12.86 5.83
CA LYS A 135 -7.21 -13.84 4.92
C LYS A 135 -8.73 -13.61 4.89
N PRO A 136 -9.27 -12.93 3.87
CA PRO A 136 -10.70 -12.68 3.78
C PRO A 136 -11.49 -13.95 3.42
N GLN A 137 -12.76 -13.94 3.80
CA GLN A 137 -13.82 -14.88 3.44
C GLN A 137 -15.00 -14.07 2.91
N ASN A 138 -15.87 -14.69 2.10
CA ASN A 138 -17.09 -14.05 1.58
C ASN A 138 -16.81 -12.66 0.94
N ILE A 139 -15.88 -12.62 -0.01
CA ILE A 139 -15.41 -11.39 -0.64
C ILE A 139 -16.49 -10.84 -1.58
N GLU A 140 -16.99 -9.65 -1.28
CA GLU A 140 -17.97 -8.91 -2.08
C GLU A 140 -17.36 -7.57 -2.52
N PRO A 141 -16.76 -7.50 -3.71
CA PRO A 141 -16.21 -6.25 -4.21
C PRO A 141 -17.30 -5.38 -4.86
N TYR A 142 -17.17 -4.06 -4.74
CA TYR A 142 -18.08 -3.11 -5.37
C TYR A 142 -17.43 -1.73 -5.55
N PHE A 143 -18.08 -0.87 -6.33
CA PHE A 143 -17.68 0.53 -6.46
C PHE A 143 -18.66 1.42 -5.71
N GLU A 144 -18.14 2.28 -4.84
CA GLU A 144 -18.91 3.31 -4.17
C GLU A 144 -18.67 4.66 -4.84
N LYS A 145 -19.74 5.43 -5.06
CA LYS A 145 -19.60 6.81 -5.54
C LYS A 145 -19.05 7.69 -4.41
N ARG A 146 -18.00 8.45 -4.71
CA ARG A 146 -17.40 9.39 -3.76
C ARG A 146 -18.31 10.58 -3.51
N LYS A 147 -18.41 10.98 -2.25
CA LYS A 147 -19.09 12.22 -1.83
C LYS A 147 -18.21 13.45 -2.04
N ASP A 148 -16.89 13.25 -1.97
CA ASP A 148 -15.82 14.25 -2.08
C ASP A 148 -15.13 14.20 -3.44
N TYR A 149 -15.85 13.81 -4.50
CA TYR A 149 -15.29 13.76 -5.85
C TYR A 149 -14.88 15.17 -6.30
N ASP A 150 -13.60 15.33 -6.64
CA ASP A 150 -13.07 16.55 -7.22
C ASP A 150 -12.71 16.31 -8.70
N PRO A 151 -13.52 16.81 -9.65
CA PRO A 151 -13.23 16.69 -11.07
C PRO A 151 -12.03 17.53 -11.50
N ASN A 152 -11.58 18.48 -10.67
CA ASN A 152 -10.48 19.36 -11.01
C ASN A 152 -9.16 18.57 -10.94
N ILE A 153 -8.53 18.42 -12.09
CA ILE A 153 -7.19 17.87 -12.18
C ILE A 153 -6.26 19.04 -12.49
N GLN A 154 -5.46 19.45 -11.51
CA GLN A 154 -4.40 20.43 -11.78
C GLN A 154 -3.41 19.83 -12.78
N ALA A 155 -3.36 20.41 -13.98
CA ALA A 155 -2.29 20.20 -14.93
C ALA A 155 -1.01 20.83 -14.37
N THR A 156 0.07 20.06 -14.30
CA THR A 156 1.39 20.59 -13.99
C THR A 156 2.00 21.13 -15.29
N LEU A 157 2.67 22.30 -15.23
CA LEU A 157 3.34 22.96 -16.37
C LEU A 157 4.29 22.03 -17.16
N ASP A 158 4.87 21.02 -16.51
CA ASP A 158 5.94 20.17 -17.08
C ASP A 158 5.54 18.69 -17.32
N SER A 159 4.24 18.33 -17.30
CA SER A 159 3.86 16.92 -17.46
C SER A 159 2.53 16.74 -18.20
N ASP A 160 2.64 16.15 -19.40
CA ASP A 160 1.52 15.58 -20.18
C ASP A 160 0.72 14.51 -19.43
N THR A 161 1.20 14.04 -18.28
CA THR A 161 0.46 13.15 -17.39
C THR A 161 -0.32 13.93 -16.33
N LEU A 162 -1.62 14.08 -16.55
CA LEU A 162 -2.59 14.44 -15.52
C LEU A 162 -2.54 13.43 -14.36
N TYR A 163 -1.80 13.76 -13.29
CA TYR A 163 -1.71 12.91 -12.10
C TYR A 163 -2.96 13.05 -11.25
N LYS A 164 -3.83 12.04 -11.34
CA LYS A 164 -4.99 11.89 -10.47
C LYS A 164 -4.56 11.43 -9.08
N THR A 165 -5.08 12.10 -8.07
CA THR A 165 -5.11 11.61 -6.69
C THR A 165 -6.40 10.82 -6.46
N SER A 166 -6.55 10.18 -5.30
CA SER A 166 -7.74 9.38 -5.02
C SER A 166 -9.06 10.15 -5.13
N SER A 167 -9.07 11.45 -4.80
CA SER A 167 -10.28 12.30 -4.87
C SER A 167 -10.72 12.59 -6.30
N ASN A 168 -9.81 12.47 -7.28
CA ASN A 168 -10.10 12.71 -8.70
C ASN A 168 -10.77 11.53 -9.42
N PHE A 169 -11.21 10.51 -8.67
CA PHE A 169 -11.98 9.38 -9.18
C PHE A 169 -13.39 9.44 -8.62
N GLU A 170 -14.40 9.52 -9.49
CA GLU A 170 -15.80 9.54 -9.06
C GLU A 170 -16.19 8.30 -8.24
N PHE A 171 -15.59 7.16 -8.56
CA PHE A 171 -15.81 5.91 -7.86
C PHE A 171 -14.57 5.49 -7.06
N GLN A 172 -14.80 4.89 -5.89
CA GLN A 172 -13.77 4.21 -5.12
C GLN A 172 -14.05 2.71 -5.06
N PRO A 173 -13.04 1.86 -5.35
CA PRO A 173 -13.17 0.43 -5.17
C PRO A 173 -13.24 0.09 -3.67
N ARG A 174 -14.21 -0.73 -3.30
CA ARG A 174 -14.45 -1.19 -1.94
C ARG A 174 -14.65 -2.69 -1.91
N ILE A 175 -14.37 -3.29 -0.77
CA ILE A 175 -14.48 -4.72 -0.56
C ILE A 175 -15.15 -4.96 0.78
N LYS A 176 -16.29 -5.64 0.73
CA LYS A 176 -16.91 -6.27 1.89
C LYS A 176 -16.38 -7.69 2.05
N TYR A 177 -16.12 -8.10 3.28
CA TYR A 177 -15.65 -9.45 3.57
C TYR A 177 -15.82 -9.81 5.04
N THR A 178 -15.84 -11.10 5.35
CA THR A 178 -15.68 -11.63 6.70
C THR A 178 -14.29 -12.23 6.87
N CYS A 179 -13.90 -12.53 8.09
CA CYS A 179 -12.66 -13.24 8.38
C CYS A 179 -12.93 -14.47 9.24
N SER A 180 -11.94 -15.36 9.39
CA SER A 180 -12.13 -16.68 10.02
C SER A 180 -12.67 -16.61 11.44
N ASN A 181 -12.26 -15.58 12.20
CA ASN A 181 -12.77 -15.28 13.54
C ASN A 181 -13.28 -13.82 13.57
N CYS A 182 -14.32 -13.55 12.78
CA CYS A 182 -14.81 -12.20 12.58
C CYS A 182 -15.51 -11.64 13.83
N HIS A 183 -14.84 -10.72 14.52
CA HIS A 183 -15.41 -9.98 15.65
C HIS A 183 -16.34 -8.82 15.22
N ALA A 184 -16.35 -8.45 13.93
CA ALA A 184 -17.20 -7.39 13.42
C ALA A 184 -18.60 -7.93 13.11
N LYS A 185 -19.63 -7.33 13.72
CA LYS A 185 -21.04 -7.75 13.61
C LYS A 185 -21.54 -7.92 12.17
N ASN A 186 -21.11 -7.03 11.27
CA ASN A 186 -21.53 -6.99 9.87
C ASN A 186 -20.38 -7.31 8.90
N GLY A 187 -19.32 -7.95 9.39
CA GLY A 187 -18.07 -8.07 8.63
C GLY A 187 -17.31 -6.75 8.51
N HIS A 188 -16.38 -6.71 7.56
CA HIS A 188 -15.58 -5.54 7.24
C HIS A 188 -16.05 -4.94 5.92
N ASP A 189 -16.01 -3.60 5.84
CA ASP A 189 -16.23 -2.84 4.62
C ASP A 189 -15.10 -1.84 4.48
N GLN A 190 -14.14 -2.13 3.61
CA GLN A 190 -12.91 -1.37 3.49
C GLN A 190 -12.70 -0.86 2.06
N GLN A 191 -12.15 0.35 1.98
CA GLN A 191 -11.65 0.87 0.72
C GLN A 191 -10.41 0.12 0.27
N LEU A 192 -10.36 -0.23 -1.02
CA LEU A 192 -9.13 -0.61 -1.70
C LEU A 192 -8.41 0.67 -2.14
N LEU A 193 -7.24 0.94 -1.56
CA LEU A 193 -6.38 2.07 -1.90
C LEU A 193 -5.17 1.69 -2.74
N GLU A 194 -5.07 0.46 -3.24
CA GLU A 194 -3.95 0.02 -4.07
C GLU A 194 -3.91 0.77 -5.43
N ARG A 195 -2.74 1.28 -5.83
CA ARG A 195 -2.60 2.15 -7.03
C ARG A 195 -2.94 1.46 -8.34
N GLY A 196 -2.61 0.18 -8.51
CA GLY A 196 -2.99 -0.62 -9.68
C GLY A 196 -4.49 -0.63 -9.93
N ALA A 197 -5.32 -0.62 -8.90
CA ALA A 197 -6.78 -0.50 -9.03
C ALA A 197 -7.19 0.85 -9.63
N TYR A 198 -6.63 1.94 -9.13
CA TYR A 198 -6.91 3.28 -9.65
C TYR A 198 -6.30 3.50 -11.03
N GLU A 199 -5.13 2.94 -11.32
CA GLU A 199 -4.54 2.96 -12.67
C GLU A 199 -5.39 2.18 -13.68
N TRP A 200 -5.99 1.05 -13.27
CA TRP A 200 -6.96 0.33 -14.10
C TRP A 200 -8.18 1.21 -14.40
N MET A 201 -8.79 1.80 -13.37
CA MET A 201 -9.93 2.70 -13.53
C MET A 201 -9.60 3.93 -14.39
N ARG A 202 -8.35 4.44 -14.31
CA ARG A 202 -7.88 5.56 -15.13
C ARG A 202 -7.73 5.18 -16.60
N LYS A 203 -7.17 4.01 -16.88
CA LYS A 203 -6.90 3.52 -18.25
C LYS A 203 -8.13 2.93 -18.92
N TYR A 204 -9.04 2.36 -18.14
CA TYR A 204 -10.22 1.62 -18.61
C TYR A 204 -11.50 2.07 -17.88
N PRO A 205 -11.87 3.37 -17.97
CA PRO A 205 -12.99 3.92 -17.20
C PRO A 205 -14.34 3.24 -17.50
N SER A 206 -14.58 2.85 -18.76
CA SER A 206 -15.78 2.12 -19.18
C SER A 206 -15.79 0.64 -18.79
N ASN A 207 -14.67 0.10 -18.28
CA ASN A 207 -14.52 -1.32 -17.93
C ASN A 207 -13.95 -1.50 -16.52
N LYS A 208 -14.39 -0.66 -15.58
CA LYS A 208 -13.95 -0.73 -14.17
C LYS A 208 -14.30 -2.07 -13.51
N GLU A 209 -15.40 -2.72 -13.86
CA GLU A 209 -15.81 -4.01 -13.28
C GLU A 209 -14.83 -5.16 -13.57
N GLN A 210 -14.10 -5.10 -14.69
CA GLN A 210 -13.05 -6.07 -15.00
C GLN A 210 -11.89 -6.05 -13.98
N LEU A 211 -11.77 -5.00 -13.17
CA LEU A 211 -10.80 -4.90 -12.09
C LEU A 211 -10.84 -6.13 -11.17
N TRP A 212 -12.02 -6.56 -10.78
CA TRP A 212 -12.19 -7.66 -9.82
C TRP A 212 -11.76 -9.00 -10.40
N LYS A 213 -12.02 -9.21 -11.70
CA LYS A 213 -11.52 -10.37 -12.46
C LYS A 213 -10.00 -10.36 -12.57
N ASN A 214 -9.38 -9.18 -12.75
CA ASN A 214 -7.91 -9.07 -12.77
C ASN A 214 -7.28 -9.42 -11.41
N TYR A 215 -8.01 -9.20 -10.32
CA TYR A 215 -7.64 -9.67 -8.98
C TYR A 215 -8.05 -11.12 -8.69
N ARG A 216 -8.64 -11.83 -9.66
CA ARG A 216 -9.18 -13.18 -9.48
C ARG A 216 -10.25 -13.27 -8.37
N ILE A 217 -10.89 -12.15 -8.01
CA ILE A 217 -11.97 -12.17 -7.01
C ILE A 217 -13.17 -12.89 -7.61
N GLY A 218 -13.74 -13.83 -6.84
CA GLY A 218 -14.83 -14.71 -7.28
C GLY A 218 -14.35 -15.98 -7.99
N ASP A 219 -13.04 -16.15 -8.27
CA ASP A 219 -12.50 -17.39 -8.82
C ASP A 219 -12.18 -18.37 -7.67
N PRO A 220 -12.89 -19.50 -7.53
CA PRO A 220 -12.70 -20.44 -6.43
C PRO A 220 -11.33 -21.13 -6.45
N ASN A 221 -10.60 -21.08 -7.58
CA ASN A 221 -9.27 -21.66 -7.71
C ASN A 221 -8.17 -20.77 -7.13
N TYR A 222 -8.49 -19.57 -6.64
CA TYR A 222 -7.52 -18.65 -6.07
C TYR A 222 -7.78 -18.40 -4.59
N GLU A 223 -6.70 -18.20 -3.85
CA GLU A 223 -6.75 -17.63 -2.51
C GLU A 223 -6.33 -16.17 -2.56
N HIS A 224 -6.89 -15.37 -1.65
CA HIS A 224 -6.63 -13.95 -1.54
C HIS A 224 -6.16 -13.60 -0.15
N TYR A 225 -5.30 -12.59 -0.08
CA TYR A 225 -4.80 -12.03 1.16
C TYR A 225 -4.75 -10.52 1.03
N PHE A 226 -5.36 -9.82 1.97
CA PHE A 226 -5.43 -8.37 1.98
C PHE A 226 -4.30 -7.82 2.84
N LEU A 227 -3.42 -7.06 2.20
CA LEU A 227 -2.46 -6.20 2.87
C LEU A 227 -3.23 -4.99 3.39
N VAL A 228 -3.29 -4.83 4.70
CA VAL A 228 -4.08 -3.77 5.33
C VAL A 228 -3.18 -2.79 6.08
N GLY A 229 -3.60 -1.53 6.11
CA GLY A 229 -2.92 -0.50 6.88
C GLY A 229 -3.84 0.65 7.26
N ASN A 230 -3.44 1.39 8.31
CA ASN A 230 -4.18 2.55 8.81
C ASN A 230 -3.43 3.87 8.56
N GLN A 231 -4.11 5.00 8.79
CA GLN A 231 -3.50 6.33 8.70
C GLN A 231 -3.10 6.85 10.08
N ALA A 232 -2.10 7.74 10.17
CA ALA A 232 -1.68 8.38 11.43
C ALA A 232 -2.84 9.04 12.19
N LYS A 233 -3.75 9.69 11.47
CA LYS A 233 -4.92 10.36 12.05
C LYS A 233 -6.05 9.39 12.46
N TYR A 234 -6.11 8.21 11.84
CA TYR A 234 -7.19 7.25 12.01
C TYR A 234 -6.62 5.87 12.35
N LEU A 235 -6.04 5.73 13.55
CA LEU A 235 -5.32 4.53 13.98
C LEU A 235 -6.21 3.27 13.99
N ASN A 236 -7.51 3.42 14.23
CA ASN A 236 -8.43 2.29 14.33
C ASN A 236 -9.16 1.98 13.01
N SER A 237 -8.87 2.74 11.95
CA SER A 237 -9.52 2.60 10.65
C SER A 237 -8.51 2.07 9.62
N PHE A 238 -8.77 0.85 9.13
CA PHE A 238 -7.91 0.15 8.19
C PHE A 238 -8.48 0.20 6.78
N MET A 239 -7.59 0.23 5.81
CA MET A 239 -7.88 0.15 4.38
C MET A 239 -7.07 -0.99 3.78
N VAL A 240 -7.57 -1.56 2.69
CA VAL A 240 -6.81 -2.54 1.90
C VAL A 240 -5.84 -1.76 1.00
N ILE A 241 -4.54 -1.90 1.24
CA ILE A 241 -3.48 -1.22 0.49
C ILE A 241 -2.78 -2.13 -0.52
N GLY A 242 -3.16 -3.41 -0.55
CA GLY A 242 -2.75 -4.36 -1.57
C GLY A 242 -3.52 -5.67 -1.47
N ILE A 243 -3.64 -6.37 -2.60
CA ILE A 243 -4.23 -7.70 -2.70
C ILE A 243 -3.16 -8.65 -3.24
N LEU A 244 -2.81 -9.65 -2.44
CA LEU A 244 -2.01 -10.79 -2.87
C LEU A 244 -2.97 -11.94 -3.21
N TRP A 245 -2.67 -12.69 -4.26
CA TRP A 245 -3.44 -13.88 -4.62
C TRP A 245 -2.55 -14.91 -5.30
N HIS A 246 -2.89 -16.19 -5.12
CA HIS A 246 -2.25 -17.30 -5.82
C HIS A 246 -3.26 -18.42 -6.08
N LYS A 247 -2.97 -19.26 -7.08
CA LYS A 247 -3.79 -20.44 -7.37
C LYS A 247 -3.66 -21.45 -6.22
N LYS A 248 -4.77 -22.06 -5.80
CA LYS A 248 -4.80 -23.20 -4.89
C LYS A 248 -4.04 -24.36 -5.52
N GLN A 249 -3.34 -25.12 -4.68
CA GLN A 249 -2.73 -26.39 -5.09
C GLN A 249 -3.77 -27.49 -5.11
#